data_AF-A0A832UW64-F1
#
_entry.id   AF-A0A832UW64-F1
#
_cell.length_a   1.000
_cell.length_b   1.000
_cell.length_c   1.000
_cell.angle_alpha   90.00
_cell.angle_beta   90.00
_cell.angle_gamma   90.00
#
_symmetry.space_group_name_H-M   'P 1'
#
loop_
_entity.id
_entity.type
_entity.pdbx_description
1 polymer ?
#
loop_
_entity_poly.entity_id
_entity_poly.type
_entity_poly.pdbx_seq_one_letter_code
_entity_poly.pdbx_strand_id
1 'polypeptide(L)'
;MSQKRVAHLIGNGPSKEFFENNPKGEVYGCNFGTEGIDHKAVFIHDRRVMRHILTHTMRFDTPIILREKYTSDAKRAISLKLVKEANLTYLPGKIRTRNSGHDGMVFLLKYAPEKYEELHLWGFDSLTTGMVDSDSKGKIDGSNPRQTMVPRWISFFSSWTLKMKEKGKIIILHHNSTKAERVA
;
A
#
# COMPACT_ATOMS: atom_id res chain seq x y z
N MET A 1 -25.16 -13.55 -10.08
CA MET A 1 -23.82 -13.70 -9.46
C MET A 1 -23.52 -12.39 -8.75
N SER A 2 -23.14 -12.40 -7.47
CA SER A 2 -22.73 -11.16 -6.79
C SER A 2 -21.50 -10.59 -7.50
N GLN A 3 -21.50 -9.30 -7.78
CA GLN A 3 -20.34 -8.63 -8.37
C GLN A 3 -19.14 -8.80 -7.44
N LYS A 4 -18.03 -9.34 -7.95
CA LYS A 4 -16.80 -9.51 -7.18
C LYS A 4 -16.32 -8.16 -6.66
N ARG A 5 -15.92 -8.10 -5.40
CA ARG A 5 -15.35 -6.87 -4.81
C ARG A 5 -13.86 -6.78 -5.12
N VAL A 6 -13.49 -5.74 -5.85
CA VAL A 6 -12.12 -5.48 -6.32
C VAL A 6 -11.50 -4.35 -5.50
N ALA A 7 -10.25 -4.55 -5.09
CA ALA A 7 -9.37 -3.48 -4.61
C ALA A 7 -8.18 -3.32 -5.54
N HIS A 8 -7.73 -2.09 -5.73
CA HIS A 8 -6.48 -1.74 -6.38
C HIS A 8 -5.52 -1.20 -5.32
N LEU A 9 -4.32 -1.74 -5.25
CA LEU A 9 -3.25 -1.24 -4.39
C LEU A 9 -2.12 -0.70 -5.27
N ILE A 10 -1.84 0.58 -5.11
CA ILE A 10 -0.85 1.33 -5.86
C ILE A 10 0.39 1.51 -4.97
N GLY A 11 1.47 0.86 -5.38
CA GLY A 11 2.80 0.98 -4.82
C GLY A 11 3.52 2.24 -5.28
N ASN A 12 4.83 2.25 -5.08
CA ASN A 12 5.69 3.41 -5.37
C ASN A 12 6.61 3.21 -6.58
N GLY A 13 6.57 2.02 -7.20
CA GLY A 13 7.41 1.70 -8.35
C GLY A 13 6.86 2.28 -9.66
N PRO A 14 7.69 2.31 -10.73
CA PRO A 14 7.35 2.93 -12.01
C PRO A 14 6.03 2.46 -12.62
N SER A 15 5.73 1.16 -12.56
CA SER A 15 4.53 0.59 -13.21
C SER A 15 3.19 1.13 -12.70
N LYS A 16 3.18 1.95 -11.63
CA LYS A 16 1.98 2.66 -11.19
C LYS A 16 1.48 3.70 -12.20
N GLU A 17 2.33 4.20 -13.09
CA GLU A 17 1.95 5.16 -14.12
C GLU A 17 0.94 4.59 -15.13
N PHE A 18 0.87 3.26 -15.22
CA PHE A 18 -0.08 2.54 -16.07
C PHE A 18 -1.39 2.18 -15.37
N PHE A 19 -1.61 2.70 -14.16
CA PHE A 19 -2.82 2.39 -13.40
C PHE A 19 -4.08 2.81 -14.16
N GLU A 20 -4.98 1.86 -14.33
CA GLU A 20 -6.35 2.08 -14.77
C GLU A 20 -7.31 1.46 -13.76
N ASN A 21 -8.38 2.19 -13.40
CA ASN A 21 -9.44 1.63 -12.55
C ASN A 21 -10.39 0.73 -13.36
N ASN A 22 -9.81 -0.28 -14.00
CA ASN A 22 -10.49 -1.28 -14.80
C ASN A 22 -9.93 -2.68 -14.46
N PRO A 23 -10.75 -3.59 -13.89
CA PRO A 23 -12.15 -3.40 -13.51
C PRO A 23 -12.32 -2.33 -12.43
N LYS A 24 -13.49 -1.68 -12.38
CA LYS A 24 -13.80 -0.68 -11.36
C LYS A 24 -13.72 -1.31 -9.96
N GLY A 25 -12.93 -0.70 -9.09
CA GLY A 25 -12.76 -1.09 -7.70
C GLY A 25 -12.34 0.09 -6.83
N GLU A 26 -12.11 -0.20 -5.55
CA GLU A 26 -11.64 0.80 -4.59
C GLU A 26 -10.12 0.90 -4.64
N VAL A 27 -9.61 2.13 -4.61
CA VAL A 27 -8.19 2.40 -4.86
C VAL A 27 -7.48 2.77 -3.57
N TYR A 28 -6.35 2.12 -3.31
CA TYR A 28 -5.52 2.31 -2.14
C TYR A 28 -4.09 2.63 -2.56
N GLY A 29 -3.44 3.51 -1.81
CA GLY A 29 -2.07 3.96 -2.11
C GLY A 29 -1.07 3.52 -1.05
N CYS A 30 0.21 3.58 -1.39
CA CYS A 30 1.30 3.46 -0.42
C CYS A 30 1.84 4.85 -0.06
N ASN A 31 2.20 5.04 1.21
CA ASN A 31 2.80 6.29 1.72
C ASN A 31 1.91 7.52 1.47
N PHE A 32 2.33 8.45 0.59
CA PHE A 32 1.57 9.65 0.24
C PHE A 32 0.54 9.42 -0.88
N GLY A 33 0.44 8.20 -1.39
CA GLY A 33 -0.37 7.89 -2.56
C GLY A 33 0.26 8.41 -3.85
N THR A 34 -0.50 8.28 -4.94
CA THR A 34 -0.12 8.75 -6.27
C THR A 34 -0.91 10.01 -6.63
N GLU A 35 -0.23 11.02 -7.14
CA GLU A 35 -0.88 12.28 -7.51
C GLU A 35 -1.93 12.08 -8.61
N GLY A 36 -3.03 12.83 -8.54
CA GLY A 36 -4.13 12.74 -9.51
C GLY A 36 -5.05 11.52 -9.36
N ILE A 37 -4.75 10.60 -8.43
CA ILE A 37 -5.59 9.43 -8.16
C ILE A 37 -6.38 9.64 -6.86
N ASP A 38 -7.69 9.44 -6.94
CA ASP A 38 -8.57 9.46 -5.77
C ASP A 38 -8.42 8.15 -4.99
N HIS A 39 -7.81 8.24 -3.81
CA HIS A 39 -7.53 7.10 -2.95
C HIS A 39 -8.56 7.03 -1.84
N LYS A 40 -9.16 5.85 -1.66
CA LYS A 40 -9.98 5.54 -0.48
C LYS A 40 -9.16 5.63 0.81
N ALA A 41 -7.93 5.12 0.78
CA ALA A 41 -6.95 5.30 1.86
C ALA A 41 -5.52 5.04 1.38
N VAL A 42 -4.54 5.45 2.19
CA VAL A 42 -3.12 5.14 1.97
C VAL A 42 -2.53 4.35 3.14
N PHE A 43 -1.64 3.42 2.85
CA PHE A 43 -0.90 2.64 3.84
C PHE A 43 0.40 3.32 4.22
N ILE A 44 0.52 3.75 5.47
CA ILE A 44 1.76 4.29 6.02
C ILE A 44 2.47 3.22 6.86
N HIS A 45 3.54 2.67 6.30
CA HIS A 45 4.35 1.64 6.95
C HIS A 45 5.53 2.19 7.75
N ASP A 46 6.09 3.31 7.31
CA ASP A 46 7.35 3.84 7.84
C ASP A 46 7.11 5.08 8.68
N ARG A 47 7.80 5.15 9.82
CA ARG A 47 7.82 6.33 10.69
C ARG A 47 8.26 7.59 9.94
N ARG A 48 9.12 7.44 8.92
CA ARG A 48 9.63 8.54 8.10
C ARG A 48 8.52 9.35 7.46
N VAL A 49 7.42 8.71 7.02
CA VAL A 49 6.29 9.41 6.41
C VAL A 49 5.58 10.28 7.45
N MET A 50 5.27 9.73 8.62
CA MET A 50 4.65 10.49 9.72
C MET A 50 5.53 11.64 10.21
N ARG A 51 6.85 11.41 10.29
CA ARG A 51 7.81 12.46 10.63
C ARG A 51 7.86 13.55 9.57
N HIS A 52 7.85 13.19 8.30
CA HIS A 52 7.84 14.17 7.21
C HIS A 52 6.60 15.07 7.28
N ILE A 53 5.42 14.49 7.54
CA ILE A 53 4.17 15.23 7.78
C ILE A 53 4.36 16.24 8.93
N LEU A 54 4.90 15.78 10.06
CA LEU A 54 5.10 16.60 11.25
C LEU A 54 6.14 17.71 11.04
N THR A 55 7.28 17.40 10.41
CA THR A 55 8.37 18.34 10.18
C THR A 55 7.98 19.45 9.21
N HIS A 56 7.29 19.08 8.12
CA HIS A 56 6.90 20.02 7.07
C HIS A 56 5.50 20.62 7.28
N THR A 57 4.85 20.31 8.40
CA THR A 57 3.48 20.76 8.71
C THR A 57 2.50 20.50 7.56
N MET A 58 2.67 19.36 6.90
CA MET A 58 1.88 18.99 5.73
C MET A 58 0.48 18.58 6.16
N ARG A 59 -0.55 19.23 5.62
CA ARG A 59 -1.93 18.74 5.77
C ARG A 59 -2.12 17.51 4.91
N PHE A 60 -2.69 16.48 5.49
CA PHE A 60 -2.91 15.19 4.85
C PHE A 60 -4.36 14.77 5.07
N ASP A 61 -5.21 15.10 4.09
CA ASP A 61 -6.65 14.86 4.16
C ASP A 61 -7.05 13.44 3.73
N THR A 62 -6.19 12.72 3.01
CA THR A 62 -6.46 11.34 2.59
C THR A 62 -6.51 10.40 3.81
N PRO A 63 -7.48 9.47 3.91
CA PRO A 63 -7.50 8.49 4.98
C PRO A 63 -6.21 7.67 5.05
N ILE A 64 -5.73 7.43 6.27
CA ILE A 64 -4.47 6.74 6.54
C ILE A 64 -4.77 5.43 7.27
N ILE A 65 -4.18 4.35 6.75
CA ILE A 65 -4.07 3.08 7.45
C ILE A 65 -2.64 2.95 7.98
N LEU A 66 -2.50 2.98 9.32
CA LEU A 66 -1.21 3.12 10.02
C LEU A 66 -0.97 1.94 10.97
N ARG A 67 0.28 1.59 11.25
CA ARG A 67 0.61 0.64 12.33
C ARG A 67 0.42 1.26 13.72
N GLU A 68 -0.14 0.50 14.65
CA GLU A 68 -0.33 0.91 16.06
C GLU A 68 0.93 1.48 16.72
N LYS A 69 2.12 0.96 16.39
CA LYS A 69 3.40 1.47 16.94
C LYS A 69 3.71 2.94 16.60
N TYR A 70 2.97 3.56 15.67
CA TYR A 70 3.10 4.97 15.31
C TYR A 70 1.98 5.85 15.88
N THR A 71 1.20 5.34 16.84
CA THR A 71 0.10 6.08 17.47
C THR A 71 0.55 7.40 18.08
N SER A 72 1.74 7.47 18.68
CA SER A 72 2.26 8.72 19.26
C SER A 72 2.50 9.80 18.21
N ASP A 73 3.12 9.45 17.08
CA ASP A 73 3.33 10.38 15.97
C ASP A 73 1.99 10.81 15.35
N ALA A 74 1.02 9.89 15.23
CA ALA A 74 -0.33 10.19 14.76
C ALA A 74 -1.09 11.16 15.67
N LYS A 75 -1.08 10.91 16.99
CA LYS A 75 -1.70 11.82 17.99
C LYS A 75 -1.13 13.23 17.91
N ARG A 76 0.19 13.35 17.69
CA ARG A 76 0.83 14.65 17.49
C ARG A 76 0.40 15.32 16.17
N ALA A 77 0.25 14.56 15.09
CA ALA A 77 -0.25 15.10 13.82
C ALA A 77 -1.70 15.60 13.94
N ILE A 78 -2.54 14.87 14.70
CA ILE A 78 -3.92 15.28 15.01
C ILE A 78 -3.94 16.57 15.84
N SER A 79 -3.14 16.66 16.90
CA SER A 79 -3.12 17.86 17.76
C SER A 79 -2.69 19.12 16.99
N LEU A 80 -1.85 18.94 15.96
CA LEU A 80 -1.42 20.01 15.06
C LEU A 80 -2.39 20.23 13.89
N LYS A 81 -3.52 19.53 13.84
CA LYS A 81 -4.53 19.60 12.76
C LYS A 81 -3.95 19.28 11.37
N LEU A 82 -2.92 18.44 11.32
CA LEU A 82 -2.29 17.97 10.08
C LEU A 82 -2.99 16.74 9.51
N VAL A 83 -3.59 15.93 10.40
CA VAL A 83 -4.38 14.73 10.07
C VAL A 83 -5.67 14.77 10.89
N LYS A 84 -6.79 14.34 10.30
CA LYS A 84 -8.06 14.21 11.03
C LYS A 84 -8.13 12.85 11.72
N GLU A 85 -8.58 12.81 12.97
CA GLU A 85 -8.70 11.55 13.71
C GLU A 85 -9.64 10.55 13.03
N ALA A 86 -10.76 11.03 12.48
CA ALA A 86 -11.72 10.22 11.71
C ALA A 86 -11.10 9.56 10.45
N ASN A 87 -9.97 10.09 9.98
CA ASN A 87 -9.25 9.57 8.82
C ASN A 87 -8.21 8.50 9.20
N LEU A 88 -8.08 8.14 10.48
CA LEU A 88 -7.11 7.15 10.93
C LEU A 88 -7.75 5.79 11.14
N THR A 89 -7.16 4.78 10.53
CA THR A 89 -7.40 3.37 10.81
C THR A 89 -6.10 2.70 11.22
N TYR A 90 -6.13 1.87 12.26
CA TYR A 90 -4.94 1.14 12.70
C TYR A 90 -4.92 -0.28 12.14
N LEU A 91 -3.78 -0.68 11.58
CA LEU A 91 -3.47 -2.07 11.27
C LEU A 91 -3.40 -2.88 12.57
N PRO A 92 -4.03 -4.06 12.63
CA PRO A 92 -3.91 -4.94 13.78
C PRO A 92 -2.45 -5.18 14.19
N GLY A 93 -2.11 -5.00 15.48
CA GLY A 93 -0.74 -5.09 16.00
C GLY A 93 0.03 -6.39 15.69
N LYS A 94 -0.67 -7.48 15.37
CA LYS A 94 -0.07 -8.77 14.95
C LYS A 94 0.52 -8.77 13.53
N ILE A 95 0.28 -7.74 12.73
CA ILE A 95 0.76 -7.67 11.34
C ILE A 95 2.26 -7.34 11.30
N ARG A 96 3.07 -8.33 10.92
CA ARG A 96 4.53 -8.21 10.74
C ARG A 96 4.92 -8.25 9.27
N THR A 97 4.59 -7.22 8.51
CA THR A 97 5.07 -7.08 7.12
C THR A 97 6.34 -6.23 7.01
N ARG A 98 6.88 -6.12 5.79
CA ARG A 98 8.18 -5.53 5.47
C ARG A 98 8.13 -4.14 4.82
N ASN A 99 6.99 -3.74 4.26
CA ASN A 99 6.78 -2.45 3.58
C ASN A 99 5.28 -2.13 3.51
N SER A 100 4.92 -0.95 3.01
CA SER A 100 3.51 -0.49 2.88
C SER A 100 2.70 -1.32 1.91
N GLY A 101 3.29 -1.77 0.80
CA GLY A 101 2.61 -2.66 -0.14
C GLY A 101 2.18 -3.98 0.49
N HIS A 102 3.05 -4.60 1.27
CA HIS A 102 2.71 -5.82 2.01
C HIS A 102 1.69 -5.57 3.12
N ASP A 103 1.77 -4.44 3.83
CA ASP A 103 0.72 -4.04 4.78
C ASP A 103 -0.64 -3.94 4.09
N GLY A 104 -0.68 -3.30 2.92
CA GLY A 104 -1.87 -3.19 2.10
C GLY A 104 -2.43 -4.55 1.68
N MET A 105 -1.59 -5.43 1.13
CA MET A 105 -2.01 -6.78 0.75
C MET A 105 -2.61 -7.57 1.93
N VAL A 106 -1.95 -7.54 3.09
CA VAL A 106 -2.42 -8.28 4.27
C VAL A 106 -3.72 -7.68 4.79
N PHE A 107 -3.84 -6.35 4.86
CA PHE A 107 -5.04 -5.68 5.32
C PHE A 107 -6.21 -5.97 4.39
N LEU A 108 -6.08 -5.68 3.09
CA LEU A 108 -7.16 -5.77 2.12
C LEU A 108 -7.68 -7.20 1.97
N LEU A 109 -6.80 -8.20 1.99
CA LEU A 109 -7.22 -9.59 1.78
C LEU A 109 -7.74 -10.30 3.03
N LYS A 110 -7.48 -9.77 4.24
CA LYS A 110 -7.79 -10.46 5.50
C LYS A 110 -8.62 -9.66 6.51
N TYR A 111 -8.43 -8.35 6.57
CA TYR A 111 -8.94 -7.51 7.66
C TYR A 111 -9.88 -6.40 7.20
N ALA A 112 -9.82 -6.01 5.93
CA ALA A 112 -10.73 -5.01 5.38
C ALA A 112 -12.20 -5.46 5.54
N PRO A 113 -13.07 -4.60 6.11
CA PRO A 113 -14.48 -4.93 6.33
C PRO A 113 -15.22 -5.26 5.03
N GLU A 114 -14.75 -4.74 3.90
CA GLU A 114 -15.31 -4.94 2.58
C GLU A 114 -15.13 -6.36 2.05
N LYS A 115 -14.16 -7.13 2.60
CA LYS A 115 -13.86 -8.52 2.25
C LYS A 115 -13.56 -8.74 0.75
N TYR A 116 -12.65 -7.95 0.17
CA TYR A 116 -12.29 -8.06 -1.26
C TYR A 116 -11.94 -9.48 -1.68
N GLU A 117 -12.41 -9.85 -2.87
CA GLU A 117 -12.15 -11.15 -3.48
C GLU A 117 -10.98 -11.09 -4.46
N GLU A 118 -10.72 -9.91 -4.99
CA GLU A 118 -9.74 -9.65 -6.04
C GLU A 118 -8.90 -8.42 -5.69
N LEU A 119 -7.57 -8.55 -5.81
CA LEU A 119 -6.61 -7.49 -5.53
C LEU A 119 -5.71 -7.27 -6.74
N HIS A 120 -5.69 -6.04 -7.25
CA HIS A 120 -4.82 -5.61 -8.33
C HIS A 120 -3.65 -4.82 -7.76
N LEU A 121 -2.43 -5.16 -8.16
CA LEU A 121 -1.19 -4.57 -7.66
C LEU A 121 -0.49 -3.80 -8.79
N TRP A 122 -0.21 -2.52 -8.55
CA TRP A 122 0.43 -1.60 -9.49
C TRP A 122 1.65 -0.95 -8.85
N GLY A 123 2.76 -0.73 -9.55
CA GLY A 123 3.95 -0.10 -8.94
C GLY A 123 4.68 -1.03 -7.95
N PHE A 124 4.63 -2.33 -8.18
CA PHE A 124 5.28 -3.38 -7.37
C PHE A 124 6.49 -3.97 -8.10
N ASP A 125 7.21 -3.15 -8.87
CA ASP A 125 8.30 -3.55 -9.77
C ASP A 125 9.41 -4.35 -9.06
N SER A 126 9.64 -4.08 -7.77
CA SER A 126 10.58 -4.87 -6.95
C SER A 126 10.26 -6.36 -6.87
N LEU A 127 9.01 -6.75 -7.11
CA LEU A 127 8.59 -8.16 -7.13
C LEU A 127 8.81 -8.82 -8.49
N THR A 128 9.00 -8.04 -9.56
CA THR A 128 8.98 -8.53 -10.94
C THR A 128 10.35 -8.38 -11.61
N THR A 129 10.95 -7.20 -11.51
CA THR A 129 12.25 -6.86 -12.11
C THR A 129 13.36 -6.86 -11.08
N GLY A 130 13.02 -6.97 -9.80
CA GLY A 130 13.96 -6.83 -8.69
C GLY A 130 14.46 -5.40 -8.48
N MET A 131 13.96 -4.41 -9.23
CA MET A 131 14.32 -3.00 -9.08
C MET A 131 13.60 -2.38 -7.89
N VAL A 132 14.29 -1.58 -7.09
CA VAL A 132 13.71 -0.87 -5.93
C VAL A 132 13.39 0.59 -6.20
N ASP A 133 13.35 0.98 -7.47
CA ASP A 133 13.00 2.35 -7.83
C ASP A 133 11.66 2.71 -7.21
N SER A 134 11.65 3.86 -6.56
CA SER A 134 10.54 4.30 -5.74
C SER A 134 10.44 5.80 -5.80
N ASP A 135 9.28 6.30 -6.20
CA ASP A 135 8.99 7.73 -6.26
C ASP A 135 8.94 8.38 -4.86
N SER A 136 8.96 7.57 -3.80
CA SER A 136 9.14 8.04 -2.43
C SER A 136 10.56 8.59 -2.19
N LYS A 137 11.54 8.26 -3.04
CA LYS A 137 12.89 8.83 -2.98
C LYS A 137 12.83 10.30 -3.39
N GLY A 138 13.30 11.19 -2.52
CA GLY A 138 13.23 12.65 -2.74
C GLY A 138 11.92 13.31 -2.30
N LYS A 139 10.82 12.56 -2.14
CA LYS A 139 9.55 13.05 -1.59
C LYS A 139 9.45 12.90 -0.06
N ILE A 140 10.15 11.93 0.52
CA ILE A 140 10.14 11.66 1.97
C ILE A 140 11.58 11.74 2.49
N ASP A 141 11.79 12.47 3.57
CA ASP A 141 13.12 12.67 4.15
C ASP A 141 13.78 11.34 4.54
N GLY A 142 15.02 11.17 4.08
CA GLY A 142 15.80 9.97 4.33
C GLY A 142 15.18 8.69 3.74
N SER A 143 14.22 8.80 2.81
CA SER A 143 13.75 7.66 2.03
C SER A 143 14.89 7.12 1.18
N ASN A 144 15.20 5.85 1.39
CA ASN A 144 16.27 5.16 0.69
C ASN A 144 15.78 3.77 0.31
N PRO A 145 15.62 3.48 -0.98
CA PRO A 145 15.34 2.14 -1.47
C PRO A 145 16.36 1.12 -0.96
N ARG A 146 15.90 -0.08 -0.58
CA ARG A 146 16.73 -1.11 0.04
C ARG A 146 16.85 -2.34 -0.85
N GLN A 147 17.76 -2.29 -1.83
CA GLN A 147 17.99 -3.40 -2.78
C GLN A 147 18.23 -4.74 -2.07
N THR A 148 18.97 -4.74 -0.96
CA THR A 148 19.27 -5.94 -0.17
C THR A 148 18.03 -6.60 0.46
N MET A 149 16.89 -5.91 0.51
CA MET A 149 15.63 -6.45 1.05
C MET A 149 14.76 -7.13 -0.01
N VAL A 150 15.04 -6.95 -1.30
CA VAL A 150 14.23 -7.49 -2.41
C VAL A 150 13.99 -8.99 -2.30
N PRO A 151 15.00 -9.85 -2.05
CA PRO A 151 14.75 -11.30 -1.92
C PRO A 151 13.76 -11.63 -0.80
N ARG A 152 13.80 -10.88 0.31
CA ARG A 152 12.85 -11.06 1.43
C ARG A 152 11.45 -10.58 1.08
N TRP A 153 11.33 -9.56 0.22
CA TRP A 153 10.04 -9.09 -0.25
C TRP A 153 9.39 -10.09 -1.19
N ILE A 154 10.14 -10.60 -2.18
CA ILE A 154 9.69 -11.66 -3.09
C ILE A 154 9.27 -12.90 -2.29
N SER A 155 10.10 -13.38 -1.37
CA SER A 155 9.78 -14.54 -0.54
C SER A 155 8.49 -14.36 0.28
N PHE A 156 8.29 -13.18 0.89
CA PHE A 156 7.04 -12.87 1.58
C PHE A 156 5.85 -12.87 0.62
N PHE A 157 5.99 -12.19 -0.52
CA PHE A 157 4.95 -12.09 -1.54
C PHE A 157 4.51 -13.47 -2.02
N SER A 158 5.45 -14.31 -2.49
CA SER A 158 5.16 -15.66 -2.99
C SER A 158 4.51 -16.55 -1.92
N SER A 159 4.97 -16.49 -0.67
CA SER A 159 4.33 -17.24 0.43
C SER A 159 2.91 -16.76 0.70
N TRP A 160 2.65 -15.46 0.55
CA TRP A 160 1.33 -14.89 0.80
C TRP A 160 0.37 -15.16 -0.34
N THR A 161 0.79 -15.02 -1.60
CA THR A 161 -0.06 -15.28 -2.77
C THR A 161 -0.51 -16.74 -2.79
N LEU A 162 0.37 -17.70 -2.48
CA LEU A 162 0.00 -19.11 -2.37
C LEU A 162 -1.12 -19.34 -1.34
N LYS A 163 -0.99 -18.77 -0.14
CA LYS A 163 -2.02 -18.87 0.92
C LYS A 163 -3.34 -18.21 0.55
N MET A 164 -3.30 -17.17 -0.28
CA MET A 164 -4.50 -16.46 -0.73
C MET A 164 -5.20 -17.22 -1.86
N LYS A 165 -4.43 -17.86 -2.74
CA LYS A 165 -4.92 -18.79 -3.76
C LYS A 165 -5.69 -19.96 -3.14
N GLU A 166 -5.16 -20.58 -2.09
CA GLU A 166 -5.82 -21.64 -1.32
C GLU A 166 -7.17 -21.19 -0.72
N LYS A 167 -7.34 -19.88 -0.50
CA LYS A 167 -8.58 -19.26 0.01
C LYS A 167 -9.50 -18.75 -1.09
N GLY A 168 -9.20 -19.05 -2.36
CA GLY A 168 -9.98 -18.61 -3.51
C GLY A 168 -9.89 -17.10 -3.80
N LYS A 169 -8.90 -16.40 -3.24
CA LYS A 169 -8.65 -14.99 -3.57
C LYS A 169 -7.91 -14.88 -4.89
N ILE A 170 -8.18 -13.81 -5.62
CA ILE A 170 -7.51 -13.47 -6.86
C ILE A 170 -6.52 -12.35 -6.60
N ILE A 171 -5.29 -12.50 -7.07
CA ILE A 171 -4.29 -11.42 -7.03
C ILE A 171 -3.73 -11.25 -8.44
N ILE A 172 -3.84 -10.04 -8.97
CA ILE A 172 -3.32 -9.65 -10.28
C ILE A 172 -2.16 -8.69 -10.06
N LEU A 173 -0.99 -9.01 -10.61
CA LEU A 173 0.19 -8.17 -10.61
C LEU A 173 0.35 -7.52 -11.98
N HIS A 174 0.25 -6.19 -12.02
CA HIS A 174 0.43 -5.42 -13.25
C HIS A 174 1.89 -5.02 -13.39
N HIS A 175 2.46 -5.31 -14.56
CA HIS A 175 3.86 -5.01 -14.87
C HIS A 175 4.00 -3.73 -15.70
N ASN A 176 3.03 -3.49 -16.59
CA ASN A 176 2.94 -2.32 -17.45
C ASN A 176 1.52 -2.23 -18.04
N SER A 177 1.32 -1.34 -19.01
CA SER A 177 0.02 -1.13 -19.69
C SER A 177 -0.55 -2.36 -20.43
N THR A 178 0.26 -3.37 -20.76
CA THR A 178 -0.17 -4.51 -21.59
C THR A 178 0.00 -5.86 -20.90
N LYS A 179 0.81 -5.94 -19.84
CA LYS A 179 1.16 -7.19 -19.17
C LYS A 179 0.68 -7.17 -17.72
N ALA A 180 -0.21 -8.11 -17.42
CA ALA A 180 -0.64 -8.45 -16.06
C ALA A 180 -0.53 -9.97 -15.85
N GLU A 181 -0.19 -10.38 -14.63
CA GLU A 181 -0.07 -11.79 -14.24
C GLU A 181 -1.01 -12.11 -13.08
N ARG A 182 -1.77 -13.19 -13.19
CA ARG A 182 -2.53 -13.74 -12.07
C ARG A 182 -1.62 -14.61 -11.21
N VAL A 183 -1.32 -14.14 -10.00
CA VAL A 183 -0.39 -14.80 -9.07
C VAL A 183 -1.09 -15.56 -7.92
N ALA A 184 -2.42 -15.40 -7.79
CA ALA A 184 -3.29 -16.19 -6.92
C ALA A 184 -4.66 -16.41 -7.59
#